data_AF-K7GFD0-F1
#
_entry.id   AF-K7GFD0-F1
#
_cell.length_a   1.000
_cell.length_b   1.000
_cell.length_c   1.000
_cell.angle_alpha   90.00
_cell.angle_beta   90.00
_cell.angle_gamma   90.00
#
_symmetry.space_group_name_H-M   'P 1'
#
loop_
_entity.id
_entity.type
_entity.pdbx_description
1 polymer ?
#
loop_
_entity_poly.entity_id
_entity_poly.type
_entity_poly.pdbx_seq_one_letter_code
_entity_poly.pdbx_strand_id
1 'polypeptide(L)'
;YRLEQPEILAAPTGGSITLPCTLIYPPEIELLREVRVYWRRGGFHGDFVYNHTEGFTRWDYRGRIALVGNPGERPKRTASIRIDRLQASDTSEYVCQVCVQLQNGTWIPWRALPGTRLTVTEAAPSPMPRTWHPALATQDTRSAERNSTGHLDTTHLALIGLASTLSKIGICIAVFALCQW
;
A
#
# COMPACT_ATOMS: atom_id res chain seq x y z
N TYR A 1 24.66 0.04 3.83
CA TYR A 1 23.26 -0.28 3.54
C TYR A 1 22.66 0.83 2.71
N ARG A 2 21.97 0.51 1.61
CA ARG A 2 21.26 1.53 0.83
C ARG A 2 19.95 0.98 0.30
N LEU A 3 19.00 1.88 0.11
CA LEU A 3 17.79 1.63 -0.65
C LEU A 3 17.99 2.13 -2.06
N GLU A 4 17.60 1.31 -3.04
CA GLU A 4 17.59 1.69 -4.45
C GLU A 4 16.16 1.87 -4.94
N GLN A 5 15.91 3.05 -5.49
CA GLN A 5 14.68 3.47 -6.14
C GLN A 5 15.03 4.11 -7.49
N PRO A 6 14.24 3.90 -8.55
CA PRO A 6 14.37 4.70 -9.76
C PRO A 6 13.94 6.14 -9.49
N GLU A 7 14.53 7.09 -10.22
CA GLU A 7 14.23 8.51 -10.04
C GLU A 7 12.84 8.89 -10.57
N ILE A 8 12.45 8.35 -11.73
CA ILE A 8 11.23 8.73 -12.44
C ILE A 8 10.51 7.48 -12.91
N LEU A 9 9.18 7.46 -12.72
CA LEU A 9 8.29 6.48 -13.31
C LEU A 9 7.03 7.17 -13.85
N ALA A 10 6.40 6.55 -14.85
CA ALA A 10 5.15 7.02 -15.40
C ALA A 10 4.22 5.86 -15.72
N ALA A 11 2.91 6.09 -15.56
CA ALA A 11 1.87 5.13 -15.93
C ALA A 11 0.55 5.86 -16.20
N PRO A 12 -0.33 5.30 -17.05
CA PRO A 12 -1.61 5.94 -17.36
C PRO A 12 -2.60 5.81 -16.20
N THR A 13 -3.52 6.77 -16.14
CA THR A 13 -4.69 6.74 -15.27
C THR A 13 -5.48 5.44 -15.49
N GLY A 14 -5.99 4.84 -14.41
CA GLY A 14 -6.66 3.54 -14.41
C GLY A 14 -5.72 2.34 -14.49
N GLY A 15 -4.45 2.55 -14.86
CA GLY A 15 -3.42 1.53 -14.91
C GLY A 15 -2.91 1.11 -13.53
N SER A 16 -1.79 0.40 -13.54
CA SER A 16 -1.10 -0.04 -12.32
C SER A 16 0.40 0.06 -12.50
N ILE A 17 1.12 0.35 -11.42
CA ILE A 17 2.57 0.49 -11.45
C ILE A 17 3.21 -0.12 -10.20
N THR A 18 4.40 -0.68 -10.38
CA THR A 18 5.25 -1.10 -9.26
C THR A 18 6.30 -0.03 -9.01
N LEU A 19 6.33 0.52 -7.79
CA LEU A 19 7.39 1.38 -7.30
C LEU A 19 8.50 0.47 -6.71
N PRO A 20 9.66 0.34 -7.38
CA PRO A 20 10.72 -0.56 -6.93
C PRO A 20 11.36 -0.02 -5.67
N CYS A 21 11.69 -0.90 -4.74
CA CYS A 21 12.54 -0.60 -3.60
C CYS A 21 13.38 -1.83 -3.24
N THR A 22 14.68 -1.75 -3.54
CA THR A 22 15.63 -2.85 -3.26
C THR A 22 16.56 -2.48 -2.12
N LEU A 23 16.69 -3.38 -1.15
CA LEU A 23 17.55 -3.20 0.02
C LEU A 23 18.92 -3.84 -0.27
N ILE A 24 19.98 -3.02 -0.34
CA ILE A 24 21.36 -3.48 -0.58
C ILE A 24 22.18 -3.37 0.71
N TYR A 25 22.87 -4.46 1.06
CA TYR A 25 23.68 -4.52 2.26
C TYR A 25 24.94 -5.39 2.11
N PRO A 26 25.96 -5.15 2.96
CA PRO A 26 27.17 -5.97 2.97
C PRO A 26 26.84 -7.42 3.36
N PRO A 27 27.41 -8.43 2.69
CA PRO A 27 27.16 -9.85 2.99
C PRO A 27 27.36 -10.21 4.47
N GLU A 28 28.29 -9.53 5.14
CA GLU A 28 28.77 -9.83 6.49
C GLU A 28 27.71 -9.54 7.57
N ILE A 29 26.66 -8.76 7.25
CA ILE A 29 25.63 -8.42 8.23
C ILE A 29 24.41 -9.33 8.05
N GLU A 30 24.64 -10.59 8.41
CA GLU A 30 23.62 -11.66 8.38
C GLU A 30 22.60 -11.58 9.53
N LEU A 31 22.70 -10.58 10.38
CA LEU A 31 22.07 -10.52 11.69
C LEU A 31 20.90 -9.52 11.74
N LEU A 32 20.04 -9.52 10.72
CA LEU A 32 18.79 -8.77 10.76
C LEU A 32 17.69 -9.62 11.40
N ARG A 33 17.18 -9.17 12.54
CA ARG A 33 16.10 -9.83 13.29
C ARG A 33 14.73 -9.51 12.71
N GLU A 34 14.53 -8.26 12.28
CA GLU A 34 13.25 -7.79 11.75
C GLU A 34 13.48 -6.70 10.70
N VAL A 35 12.57 -6.63 9.72
CA VAL A 35 12.54 -5.56 8.71
C VAL A 35 11.12 -5.01 8.62
N ARG A 36 10.98 -3.69 8.78
CA ARG A 36 9.72 -2.97 8.66
C ARG A 36 9.74 -2.07 7.45
N VAL A 37 8.65 -2.10 6.68
CA VAL A 37 8.53 -1.39 5.41
C VAL A 37 7.49 -0.29 5.52
N TYR A 38 7.88 0.92 5.15
CA TYR A 38 7.04 2.10 5.11
C TYR A 38 7.21 2.81 3.76
N TRP A 39 6.12 3.37 3.25
CA TRP A 39 6.12 4.21 2.07
C TRP A 39 5.49 5.55 2.38
N ARG A 40 6.19 6.60 1.97
CA ARG A 40 5.75 8.00 2.09
C ARG A 40 5.43 8.59 0.74
N ARG A 41 4.55 9.59 0.72
CA ARG A 41 4.17 10.38 -0.44
C ARG A 41 4.35 11.87 -0.14
N GLY A 42 4.94 12.62 -1.08
CA GLY A 42 5.29 14.02 -0.91
C GLY A 42 6.75 14.23 -0.48
N GLY A 43 7.64 13.30 -0.85
CA GLY A 43 9.08 13.41 -0.57
C GLY A 43 9.47 13.07 0.87
N PHE A 44 10.58 13.66 1.33
CA PHE A 44 11.23 13.33 2.61
C PHE A 44 10.33 13.53 3.84
N HIS A 45 9.57 14.62 3.86
CA HIS A 45 8.60 14.95 4.91
C HIS A 45 7.16 14.55 4.55
N GLY A 46 6.99 13.70 3.53
CA GLY A 46 5.69 13.25 3.07
C GLY A 46 4.95 12.36 4.05
N ASP A 47 3.63 12.28 3.88
CA ASP A 47 2.74 11.43 4.68
C ASP A 47 2.97 9.95 4.38
N PHE A 48 2.79 9.08 5.38
CA PHE A 48 2.70 7.65 5.10
C PHE A 48 1.46 7.32 4.27
N VAL A 49 1.67 6.52 3.23
CA VAL A 49 0.61 5.96 2.41
C VAL A 49 0.42 4.47 2.66
N TYR A 50 1.49 3.79 3.08
CA TYR A 50 1.49 2.35 3.31
C TYR A 50 2.55 1.95 4.32
N ASN A 51 2.19 1.02 5.20
CA ASN A 51 3.05 0.42 6.19
C ASN A 51 2.64 -1.05 6.31
N HIS A 52 3.48 -1.91 5.74
CA HIS A 52 3.16 -3.32 5.62
C HIS A 52 3.12 -4.01 6.99
N THR A 53 4.10 -3.70 7.85
CA THR A 53 4.27 -4.42 9.13
C THR A 53 3.22 -4.04 10.16
N GLU A 54 2.80 -2.78 10.18
CA GLU A 54 1.79 -2.30 11.15
C GLU A 54 0.38 -2.30 10.56
N GLY A 55 0.19 -2.80 9.34
CA GLY A 55 -1.12 -2.94 8.69
C GLY A 55 -1.80 -1.62 8.35
N PHE A 56 -1.04 -0.53 8.23
CA PHE A 56 -1.60 0.78 7.90
C PHE A 56 -1.59 1.01 6.39
N THR A 57 -2.75 1.47 5.89
CA THR A 57 -2.93 1.95 4.52
C THR A 57 -3.76 3.22 4.57
N ARG A 58 -3.25 4.30 3.96
CA ARG A 58 -3.96 5.57 3.87
C ARG A 58 -5.25 5.38 3.08
N TRP A 59 -6.30 6.10 3.47
CA TRP A 59 -7.68 5.86 3.03
C TRP A 59 -7.86 5.82 1.51
N ASP A 60 -7.13 6.66 0.76
CA ASP A 60 -7.15 6.79 -0.69
C ASP A 60 -6.40 5.67 -1.45
N TYR A 61 -5.57 4.89 -0.75
CA TYR A 61 -4.86 3.73 -1.29
C TYR A 61 -5.49 2.38 -0.91
N ARG A 62 -6.52 2.37 -0.06
CA ARG A 62 -7.16 1.13 0.41
C ARG A 62 -7.66 0.29 -0.76
N GLY A 63 -7.28 -0.99 -0.76
CA GLY A 63 -7.62 -1.94 -1.83
C GLY A 63 -6.97 -1.64 -3.19
N ARG A 64 -5.94 -0.79 -3.23
CA ARG A 64 -5.16 -0.46 -4.43
C ARG A 64 -3.65 -0.59 -4.25
N ILE A 65 -3.15 -0.54 -3.01
CA ILE A 65 -1.73 -0.68 -2.71
C ILE A 65 -1.42 -2.04 -2.10
N ALA A 66 -0.31 -2.64 -2.51
CA ALA A 66 0.16 -3.91 -1.96
C ALA A 66 1.70 -3.98 -1.96
N LEU A 67 2.27 -4.70 -0.99
CA LEU A 67 3.68 -5.05 -1.02
C LEU A 67 3.94 -6.04 -2.16
N VAL A 68 5.01 -5.81 -2.92
CA VAL A 68 5.52 -6.70 -3.95
C VAL A 68 6.93 -7.13 -3.57
N GLY A 69 7.07 -8.41 -3.22
CA GLY A 69 8.33 -9.00 -2.79
C GLY A 69 8.38 -9.26 -1.29
N ASN A 70 9.58 -9.57 -0.80
CA ASN A 70 9.78 -9.98 0.57
C ASN A 70 11.01 -9.25 1.16
N PRO A 71 10.81 -8.34 2.12
CA PRO A 71 11.89 -7.56 2.71
C PRO A 71 12.82 -8.40 3.61
N GLY A 72 12.40 -9.62 3.98
CA GLY A 72 13.21 -10.58 4.75
C GLY A 72 13.92 -11.63 3.91
N GLU A 73 13.55 -11.79 2.63
CA GLU A 73 14.07 -12.86 1.76
C GLU A 73 15.49 -12.59 1.26
N ARG A 74 16.32 -13.64 1.22
CA ARG A 74 17.71 -13.57 0.77
C ARG A 74 17.88 -14.22 -0.61
N PRO A 75 18.82 -13.75 -1.45
CA PRO A 75 19.74 -12.63 -1.22
C PRO A 75 19.11 -11.26 -1.50
N LYS A 76 17.98 -11.23 -2.21
CA LYS A 76 17.34 -10.01 -2.69
C LYS A 76 16.13 -9.65 -1.84
N ARG A 77 16.32 -8.64 -0.98
CA ARG A 77 15.25 -8.09 -0.14
C ARG A 77 14.56 -6.96 -0.87
N THR A 78 13.29 -7.16 -1.18
CA THR A 78 12.47 -6.18 -1.90
C THR A 78 11.36 -5.68 -1.01
N ALA A 79 11.26 -4.36 -0.93
CA ALA A 79 10.23 -3.62 -0.19
C ALA A 79 9.34 -2.83 -1.18
N SER A 80 9.30 -3.27 -2.44
CA SER A 80 8.55 -2.61 -3.51
C SER A 80 7.06 -2.63 -3.22
N ILE A 81 6.33 -1.66 -3.75
CA ILE A 81 4.86 -1.65 -3.70
C ILE A 81 4.28 -1.59 -5.09
N ARG A 82 3.11 -2.18 -5.28
CA ARG A 82 2.27 -2.00 -6.47
C ARG A 82 1.10 -1.11 -6.08
N ILE A 83 0.79 -0.14 -6.94
CA ILE A 83 -0.37 0.74 -6.84
C ILE A 83 -1.24 0.49 -8.07
N ASP A 84 -2.49 0.14 -7.83
CA ASP A 84 -3.49 -0.23 -8.82
C ASP A 84 -4.53 0.87 -9.02
N ARG A 85 -5.20 0.83 -10.17
CA ARG A 85 -6.26 1.79 -10.54
C ARG A 85 -5.78 3.22 -10.30
N LEU A 86 -4.61 3.56 -10.85
CA LEU A 86 -3.93 4.84 -10.64
C LEU A 86 -4.87 6.01 -10.93
N GLN A 87 -4.82 7.03 -10.07
CA GLN A 87 -5.57 8.26 -10.21
C GLN A 87 -4.62 9.38 -10.60
N ALA A 88 -5.10 10.43 -11.27
CA ALA A 88 -4.26 11.60 -11.58
C ALA A 88 -3.63 12.21 -10.31
N SER A 89 -4.39 12.17 -9.21
CA SER A 89 -3.96 12.58 -7.87
C SER A 89 -2.91 11.66 -7.25
N ASP A 90 -2.54 10.52 -7.85
CA ASP A 90 -1.44 9.67 -7.37
C ASP A 90 -0.07 10.21 -7.84
N THR A 91 -0.02 11.24 -8.69
CA THR A 91 1.22 11.93 -9.09
C THR A 91 1.90 12.58 -7.87
N SER A 92 3.14 12.18 -7.57
CA SER A 92 3.91 12.65 -6.41
C SER A 92 5.33 12.07 -6.37
N GLU A 93 6.19 12.55 -5.46
CA GLU A 93 7.37 11.80 -5.01
C GLU A 93 7.02 10.75 -3.96
N TYR A 94 7.45 9.51 -4.20
CA TYR A 94 7.28 8.38 -3.29
C TYR A 94 8.62 7.94 -2.71
N VAL A 95 8.71 7.91 -1.39
CA VAL A 95 9.94 7.52 -0.68
C VAL A 95 9.71 6.18 0.00
N CYS A 96 10.55 5.21 -0.34
CA CYS A 96 10.67 3.96 0.38
C CYS A 96 11.50 4.19 1.63
N GLN A 97 10.99 3.70 2.74
CA GLN A 97 11.64 3.71 4.04
C GLN A 97 11.62 2.30 4.62
N VAL A 98 12.77 1.83 5.06
CA VAL A 98 12.91 0.54 5.71
C VAL A 98 13.58 0.73 7.06
N CYS A 99 12.98 0.20 8.11
CA CYS A 99 13.64 0.08 9.40
C CYS A 99 14.08 -1.35 9.63
N VAL A 100 15.35 -1.53 9.95
CA VAL A 100 15.89 -2.85 10.28
C VAL A 100 16.19 -2.94 11.76
N GLN A 101 15.91 -4.10 12.35
CA GLN A 101 16.37 -4.43 13.68
C GLN A 101 17.60 -5.33 13.58
N LEU A 102 18.70 -4.91 14.19
CA LEU A 102 19.89 -5.73 14.38
C LEU A 102 19.67 -6.76 15.50
N GLN A 103 20.48 -7.81 15.57
CA GLN A 103 20.36 -8.82 16.64
C GLN A 103 20.52 -8.24 18.05
N ASN A 104 21.31 -7.17 18.22
CA ASN A 104 21.45 -6.48 19.50
C ASN A 104 20.21 -5.65 19.90
N GLY A 105 19.14 -5.68 19.09
CA GLY A 105 17.88 -4.98 19.33
C GLY A 105 17.85 -3.56 18.77
N THR A 106 18.98 -3.01 18.31
CA THR A 106 19.05 -1.66 17.73
C THR A 106 18.24 -1.56 16.45
N TRP A 107 17.40 -0.53 16.37
CA TRP A 107 16.65 -0.17 15.18
C TRP A 107 17.40 0.88 14.36
N ILE A 108 17.52 0.66 13.05
CA ILE A 108 18.17 1.58 12.11
C ILE A 108 17.21 1.89 10.96
N PRO A 109 16.83 3.17 10.75
CA PRO A 109 16.02 3.58 9.61
C PRO A 109 16.90 3.88 8.38
N TRP A 110 16.50 3.39 7.22
CA TRP A 110 17.05 3.76 5.92
C TRP A 110 15.94 4.29 5.01
N ARG A 111 16.27 5.30 4.20
CA ARG A 111 15.38 5.92 3.22
C ARG A 111 16.09 6.01 1.89
N ALA A 112 15.38 5.81 0.79
CA ALA A 112 15.90 6.13 -0.54
C ALA A 112 15.52 7.57 -0.89
N LEU A 113 16.50 8.47 -0.85
CA LEU A 113 16.31 9.88 -1.19
C LEU A 113 16.92 10.20 -2.55
N PRO A 114 16.25 11.01 -3.38
CA PRO A 114 15.00 11.75 -3.11
C PRO A 114 13.71 10.91 -3.17
N GLY A 115 13.80 9.65 -3.60
CA GLY A 115 12.67 8.76 -3.85
C GLY A 115 12.38 8.60 -5.34
N THR A 116 11.17 8.21 -5.68
CA THR A 116 10.69 8.05 -7.06
C THR A 116 9.61 9.06 -7.35
N ARG A 117 9.80 9.91 -8.37
CA ARG A 117 8.74 10.77 -8.90
C ARG A 117 7.85 9.97 -9.84
N LEU A 118 6.61 9.73 -9.41
CA LEU A 118 5.59 9.10 -10.23
C LEU A 118 4.77 10.18 -10.95
N THR A 119 4.68 10.08 -12.28
CA THR A 119 3.76 10.87 -13.10
C THR A 119 2.62 9.99 -13.61
N VAL A 120 1.39 10.31 -13.23
CA VAL A 120 0.21 9.64 -13.79
C VAL A 120 -0.25 10.40 -15.02
N THR A 121 -0.14 9.77 -16.19
CA THR A 121 -0.55 10.39 -17.46
C THR A 121 -2.04 10.17 -17.70
N GLU A 122 -2.70 11.07 -18.44
CA GLU A 122 -4.05 10.78 -18.91
C GLU A 122 -4.03 9.51 -19.77
N ALA A 123 -5.04 8.67 -19.59
CA ALA A 123 -5.27 7.57 -20.50
C ALA A 123 -5.67 8.16 -21.86
N ALA A 124 -5.04 7.70 -22.94
CA ALA A 124 -5.51 8.06 -24.27
C ALA A 124 -7.01 7.75 -24.38
N PRO A 125 -7.82 8.61 -25.02
CA PRO A 125 -9.23 8.31 -25.27
C PRO A 125 -9.30 6.94 -25.93
N SER A 126 -9.92 5.98 -25.25
CA SER A 126 -10.20 4.68 -25.88
C SER A 126 -11.05 4.95 -27.12
N PRO A 127 -10.69 4.45 -28.32
CA PRO A 127 -11.61 4.46 -29.43
C PRO A 127 -12.81 3.60 -29.03
N MET A 128 -13.89 4.25 -28.58
CA MET A 128 -15.13 3.55 -28.25
C MET A 128 -15.55 2.70 -29.46
N PRO A 129 -15.87 1.41 -29.30
CA PRO A 129 -16.56 0.68 -30.34
C PRO A 129 -17.93 1.32 -30.49
N ARG A 130 -18.16 1.92 -31.67
CA ARG A 130 -19.44 2.51 -32.07
C ARG A 130 -20.48 1.39 -32.07
N THR A 131 -21.20 1.25 -30.96
CA THR A 131 -22.27 0.25 -30.82
C THR A 131 -23.46 0.81 -31.58
N TRP A 132 -23.73 0.24 -32.75
CA TRP A 132 -24.96 0.50 -33.50
C TRP A 132 -26.14 -0.01 -32.68
N HIS A 133 -27.06 0.87 -32.31
CA HIS A 133 -28.37 0.51 -31.75
C HIS A 133 -29.41 0.49 -32.88
N PRO A 134 -30.02 -0.66 -33.21
CA PRO A 134 -31.35 -0.68 -33.81
C PRO A 134 -32.42 -0.41 -32.74
N ALA A 135 -33.44 0.31 -33.16
CA ALA A 135 -34.52 0.84 -32.36
C ALA A 135 -35.40 -0.23 -31.69
N LEU A 136 -35.80 0.10 -30.46
CA LEU A 136 -37.13 -0.03 -29.85
C LEU A 136 -38.06 -1.11 -30.43
N ALA A 137 -38.20 -2.21 -29.69
CA ALA A 137 -39.39 -3.06 -29.73
C ALA A 137 -40.01 -3.08 -28.33
N THR A 138 -41.16 -2.43 -28.21
CA THR A 138 -42.01 -2.38 -27.03
C THR A 138 -42.66 -3.73 -26.83
N GLN A 139 -42.57 -4.32 -25.63
CA GLN A 139 -43.51 -5.36 -25.22
C GLN A 139 -43.85 -5.22 -23.74
N ASP A 140 -45.16 -5.13 -23.52
CA ASP A 140 -45.88 -4.77 -22.31
C ASP A 140 -46.22 -6.01 -21.47
N THR A 141 -46.47 -5.76 -20.19
CA THR A 141 -47.11 -6.59 -19.15
C THR A 141 -46.34 -7.80 -18.59
N ARG A 142 -45.94 -7.71 -17.31
CA ARG A 142 -46.76 -8.19 -16.18
C ARG A 142 -46.15 -7.82 -14.83
N SER A 143 -46.99 -7.19 -14.02
CA SER A 143 -46.84 -7.01 -12.59
C SER A 143 -46.82 -8.37 -11.86
N ALA A 144 -45.89 -8.51 -10.91
CA ALA A 144 -46.00 -9.48 -9.83
C ALA A 144 -45.38 -8.88 -8.57
N GLU A 145 -46.28 -8.53 -7.67
CA GLU A 145 -46.09 -8.07 -6.31
C GLU A 145 -45.55 -9.19 -5.42
N ARG A 146 -44.51 -8.92 -4.62
CA ARG A 146 -44.33 -9.63 -3.35
C ARG A 146 -43.59 -8.77 -2.34
N ASN A 147 -44.39 -8.29 -1.40
CA ASN A 147 -44.00 -7.75 -0.11
C ASN A 147 -43.32 -8.84 0.74
N SER A 148 -42.22 -8.52 1.43
CA SER A 148 -42.08 -8.83 2.86
C SER A 148 -40.73 -8.40 3.43
N THR A 149 -40.88 -7.62 4.49
CA THR A 149 -39.97 -7.25 5.56
C THR A 149 -39.21 -8.41 6.22
N GLY A 150 -37.96 -8.16 6.59
CA GLY A 150 -37.23 -8.85 7.66
C GLY A 150 -36.14 -7.89 8.17
N HIS A 151 -36.50 -6.98 9.09
CA HIS A 151 -36.17 -7.04 10.51
C HIS A 151 -34.66 -7.25 10.77
N LEU A 152 -33.97 -6.12 10.99
CA LEU A 152 -32.74 -6.05 11.77
C LEU A 152 -33.07 -6.43 13.20
N ASP A 153 -32.37 -7.41 13.78
CA ASP A 153 -32.07 -7.34 15.20
C ASP A 153 -30.94 -8.25 15.69
N THR A 154 -30.34 -7.74 16.77
CA THR A 154 -29.55 -8.39 17.82
C THR A 154 -28.07 -8.73 17.63
N THR A 155 -27.30 -7.93 18.36
CA THR A 155 -25.98 -8.09 18.96
C THR A 155 -25.61 -9.49 19.49
N HIS A 156 -24.34 -9.88 19.36
CA HIS A 156 -23.61 -10.62 20.39
C HIS A 156 -22.14 -10.18 20.48
N LEU A 157 -21.78 -9.69 21.67
CA LEU A 157 -20.42 -9.48 22.15
C LEU A 157 -19.71 -10.83 22.35
N ALA A 158 -18.46 -10.92 21.91
CA ALA A 158 -17.50 -11.88 22.47
C ALA A 158 -16.17 -11.15 22.71
N LEU A 159 -15.98 -10.71 23.96
CA LEU A 159 -14.69 -10.36 24.54
C LEU A 159 -13.94 -11.66 24.86
N ILE A 160 -12.62 -11.68 24.62
CA ILE A 160 -11.54 -12.07 25.57
C ILE A 160 -10.26 -12.40 24.79
N GLY A 161 -9.23 -11.60 25.07
CA GLY A 161 -7.85 -11.81 24.62
C GLY A 161 -6.91 -10.67 25.03
N LEU A 162 -7.20 -9.95 26.12
CA LEU A 162 -6.35 -8.86 26.62
C LEU A 162 -5.49 -9.38 27.77
N ALA A 163 -4.39 -10.06 27.42
CA ALA A 163 -3.28 -10.29 28.33
C ALA A 163 -1.95 -10.46 27.58
N SER A 164 -1.67 -9.61 26.58
CA SER A 164 -0.29 -9.39 26.05
C SER A 164 -0.16 -8.13 25.17
N THR A 165 -1.09 -7.18 25.23
CA THR A 165 -1.21 -6.11 24.23
C THR A 165 -0.55 -4.80 24.64
N LEU A 166 -0.49 -4.46 25.93
CA LEU A 166 0.13 -3.19 26.38
C LEU A 166 1.63 -3.12 26.05
N SER A 167 2.35 -4.23 26.20
CA SER A 167 3.78 -4.30 25.86
C SER A 167 3.99 -4.23 24.33
N LYS A 168 3.21 -4.96 23.54
CA LYS A 168 3.35 -4.97 22.08
C LYS A 168 2.95 -3.63 21.45
N ILE A 169 1.85 -3.01 21.90
CA ILE A 169 1.40 -1.70 21.39
C ILE A 169 2.41 -0.60 21.75
N GLY A 170 2.92 -0.59 22.99
CA GLY A 170 3.96 0.37 23.40
C GLY A 170 5.25 0.24 22.59
N ILE A 171 5.68 -0.99 22.31
CA ILE A 171 6.85 -1.26 21.45
C ILE A 171 6.57 -0.84 20.00
N CYS A 172 5.38 -1.09 19.45
CA CYS A 172 5.02 -0.64 18.10
C CYS A 172 5.06 0.89 17.99
N ILE A 173 4.49 1.62 18.96
CA ILE A 173 4.49 3.09 18.95
C ILE A 173 5.92 3.64 19.07
N ALA A 174 6.74 3.10 19.97
CA ALA A 174 8.12 3.53 20.14
C ALA A 174 8.98 3.25 18.90
N VAL A 175 8.83 2.08 18.27
CA VAL A 175 9.56 1.75 17.04
C VAL A 175 9.07 2.61 15.87
N PHE A 176 7.75 2.82 15.75
CA PHE A 176 7.21 3.74 14.76
C PHE A 176 7.81 5.14 14.93
N ALA A 177 7.89 5.64 16.17
CA ALA A 177 8.52 6.93 16.50
C ALA A 177 10.02 6.98 16.16
N LEU A 178 10.78 5.93 16.47
CA LEU A 178 12.19 5.82 16.07
C LEU A 178 12.37 5.78 14.55
N CYS A 179 11.39 5.21 13.85
CA CYS A 179 11.33 5.18 12.40
C CYS A 179 10.80 6.49 11.78
N GLN A 180 10.31 7.45 12.56
CA GLN A 180 9.85 8.74 12.01
C GLN A 180 10.98 9.68 11.63
N TRP A 181 12.13 9.56 12.30
CA TRP A 181 13.23 10.52 12.22
C TRP A 181 14.29 10.12 11.21
#